data_AF-A0A3M6VT38-F1
#
_entry.id   AF-A0A3M6VT38-F1
#
_cell.length_a   1.000
_cell.length_b   1.000
_cell.length_c   1.000
_cell.angle_alpha   90.00
_cell.angle_beta   90.00
_cell.angle_gamma   90.00
#
_symmetry.space_group_name_H-M   'P 1'
#
loop_
_entity.id
_entity.type
_entity.pdbx_description
1 polymer ?
#
loop_
_entity_poly.entity_id
_entity_poly.type
_entity_poly.pdbx_seq_one_letter_code
_entity_poly.pdbx_strand_id
1 'polypeptide(L)'
;MSWYSSITEDYYQERPHSPGKAGFVIADPVELLQEIPDEELFDPDFYPLSATEMQELEQVDEINEILAELELMEHQQELHYKLSEKTRELRSNSDEDAEIYNWMTRTTKAKSCSTKQQVHLQKKSFHNKPNTLHQPRSVK
;
A
#
# COMPACT_ATOMS: atom_id res chain seq x y z
N MET A 1 1.08 24.14 -17.93
CA MET A 1 0.28 24.51 -19.11
C MET A 1 -0.60 25.70 -18.78
N SER A 2 -0.67 26.71 -19.65
CA SER A 2 -1.72 27.74 -19.57
C SER A 2 -2.95 27.24 -20.31
N TRP A 3 -4.12 27.41 -19.72
CA TRP A 3 -5.44 26.97 -20.20
C TRP A 3 -6.15 28.05 -21.04
N TYR A 4 -5.46 29.18 -21.26
CA TYR A 4 -5.90 30.25 -22.15
C TYR A 4 -4.87 30.49 -23.24
N SER A 5 -5.36 30.71 -24.47
CA SER A 5 -4.56 31.09 -25.63
C SER A 5 -3.78 32.38 -25.33
N SER A 6 -2.47 32.34 -25.55
CA SER A 6 -1.63 33.55 -25.48
C SER A 6 -2.08 34.52 -26.56
N ILE A 7 -2.76 35.60 -26.17
CA ILE A 7 -3.17 36.66 -27.09
C ILE A 7 -1.88 37.30 -27.62
N THR A 8 -1.50 36.97 -28.86
CA THR A 8 -0.36 37.55 -29.56
C THR A 8 -0.77 38.87 -30.21
N GLU A 9 0.18 39.79 -30.37
CA GLU A 9 -0.04 41.13 -30.92
C GLU A 9 -0.72 41.10 -32.31
N ASP A 10 -0.50 40.02 -33.08
CA ASP A 10 -1.10 39.76 -34.39
C ASP A 10 -2.64 39.61 -34.32
N TYR A 11 -3.18 39.19 -33.17
CA TYR A 11 -4.63 39.07 -32.92
C TYR A 11 -5.38 40.40 -33.09
N TYR A 12 -4.71 41.52 -32.86
CA TYR A 12 -5.31 42.86 -32.95
C TYR A 12 -5.12 43.52 -34.32
N GLN A 13 -4.29 42.95 -35.22
CA GLN A 13 -4.04 43.52 -36.54
C GLN A 13 -5.11 43.16 -37.57
N GLU A 14 -5.74 41.99 -37.45
CA GLU A 14 -6.77 41.54 -38.40
C GLU A 14 -8.18 42.09 -38.14
N ARG A 15 -8.41 42.72 -36.98
CA ARG A 15 -9.73 43.28 -36.65
C ARG A 15 -9.78 44.79 -36.94
N PRO A 16 -10.86 45.30 -37.55
CA PRO A 16 -11.08 46.72 -37.79
C PRO A 16 -11.53 47.40 -36.48
N HIS A 17 -10.69 47.39 -35.46
CA HIS A 17 -10.98 47.96 -34.14
C HIS A 17 -10.58 49.43 -34.01
N SER A 18 -10.22 50.08 -35.11
CA SER A 18 -10.04 51.53 -35.06
C SER A 18 -11.41 52.18 -34.78
N PRO A 19 -11.55 53.00 -33.73
CA PRO A 19 -12.82 53.62 -33.41
C PRO A 19 -13.15 54.61 -34.53
N GLY A 20 -14.07 54.23 -35.41
CA GLY A 20 -14.73 55.17 -36.29
C GLY A 20 -15.63 56.11 -35.49
N LYS A 21 -16.38 56.94 -36.21
CA LYS A 21 -17.29 57.98 -35.69
C LYS A 21 -18.38 57.48 -34.70
N ALA A 22 -18.51 56.17 -34.50
CA ALA A 22 -19.55 55.50 -33.71
C ALA A 22 -19.04 54.88 -32.39
N GLY A 23 -17.76 55.00 -32.03
CA GLY A 23 -17.20 54.48 -30.77
C GLY A 23 -16.70 53.04 -30.83
N PHE A 24 -16.21 52.53 -29.70
CA PHE A 24 -15.69 51.17 -29.56
C PHE A 24 -16.81 50.14 -29.65
N VAL A 25 -16.76 49.27 -30.66
CA VAL A 25 -17.59 48.07 -30.73
C VAL A 25 -16.83 46.96 -30.00
N ILE A 26 -17.29 46.58 -28.81
CA ILE A 26 -16.82 45.36 -28.16
C ILE A 26 -17.40 44.21 -29.01
N ALA A 27 -16.63 43.77 -30.00
CA ALA A 27 -16.91 42.53 -30.72
C ALA A 27 -16.57 41.38 -29.77
N ASP A 28 -17.45 41.17 -28.79
CA ASP A 28 -17.43 40.00 -27.95
C ASP A 28 -17.60 38.81 -28.91
N PRO A 29 -16.61 37.93 -29.06
CA PRO A 29 -16.78 36.75 -29.88
C PRO A 29 -17.92 35.94 -29.23
N VAL A 30 -19.09 35.93 -29.87
CA VAL A 30 -20.15 34.99 -29.53
C VAL A 30 -19.67 33.64 -30.01
N GLU A 31 -18.88 32.97 -29.18
CA GLU A 31 -18.61 31.55 -29.34
C GLU A 31 -19.95 30.85 -29.17
N LEU A 32 -20.47 30.32 -30.28
CA LEU A 32 -21.62 29.43 -30.25
C LEU A 32 -21.20 28.21 -29.42
N LEU A 33 -21.58 28.19 -28.15
CA LEU A 33 -21.52 26.98 -27.34
C LEU A 33 -22.47 25.98 -27.98
N GLN A 34 -21.92 25.07 -28.77
CA GLN A 34 -22.65 23.92 -29.25
C GLN A 34 -22.88 23.01 -28.04
N GLU A 35 -24.08 23.07 -27.48
CA GLU A 35 -24.50 22.17 -26.40
C GLU A 35 -24.49 20.74 -26.94
N ILE A 36 -23.62 19.90 -26.37
CA ILE A 36 -23.55 18.48 -26.71
C ILE A 36 -24.74 17.81 -26.02
N PRO A 37 -25.61 17.09 -26.75
CA PRO A 37 -26.71 16.35 -26.15
C PRO A 37 -26.22 15.33 -25.12
N ASP A 38 -26.94 15.16 -24.01
CA ASP A 38 -26.60 14.21 -22.96
C ASP A 38 -26.44 12.77 -23.48
N GLU A 39 -27.20 12.41 -24.51
CA GLU A 39 -27.14 11.10 -25.18
C GLU A 39 -25.77 10.85 -25.85
N GLU A 40 -25.10 11.90 -26.31
CA GLU A 40 -23.78 11.83 -26.97
C GLU A 40 -22.62 11.92 -25.98
N LEU A 41 -22.89 12.37 -24.74
CA LEU A 41 -21.86 12.66 -23.74
C LEU A 41 -21.10 11.39 -23.28
N PHE A 42 -21.76 10.25 -23.36
CA PHE A 42 -21.23 8.94 -22.93
C PHE A 42 -21.20 7.91 -24.05
N ASP A 43 -21.46 8.34 -25.29
CA ASP A 43 -21.43 7.45 -26.43
C ASP A 43 -19.97 7.19 -26.86
N PRO A 44 -19.48 5.94 -26.76
CA PRO A 44 -18.11 5.61 -27.14
C PRO A 44 -17.83 5.82 -28.63
N ASP A 45 -18.86 5.90 -29.48
CA ASP A 45 -18.68 6.21 -30.92
C ASP A 45 -18.31 7.68 -31.14
N PHE A 46 -18.71 8.58 -30.23
CA PHE A 46 -18.38 10.02 -30.28
C PHE A 46 -17.16 10.37 -29.42
N TYR A 47 -16.99 9.70 -28.29
CA TYR A 47 -15.87 9.89 -27.36
C TYR A 47 -15.21 8.55 -27.00
N PRO A 48 -14.49 7.93 -27.95
CA PRO A 48 -13.79 6.69 -27.67
C PRO A 48 -12.64 6.93 -26.69
N LEU A 49 -12.45 6.00 -25.76
CA LEU A 49 -11.30 6.02 -24.85
C LEU A 49 -10.00 6.04 -25.66
N SER A 50 -9.14 6.99 -25.34
CA SER A 50 -7.78 7.03 -25.86
C SER A 50 -6.96 5.88 -25.30
N ALA A 51 -5.90 5.50 -26.02
CA ALA A 51 -4.98 4.46 -25.56
C ALA A 51 -4.35 4.80 -24.19
N THR A 52 -4.16 6.09 -23.91
CA THR A 52 -3.66 6.56 -22.61
C THR A 52 -4.68 6.35 -21.51
N GLU A 53 -5.94 6.72 -21.70
CA GLU A 53 -7.00 6.51 -20.71
C GLU A 53 -7.24 5.02 -20.44
N MET A 54 -7.13 4.18 -21.47
CA MET A 54 -7.19 2.73 -21.32
C MET A 54 -6.01 2.19 -20.48
N GLN A 55 -4.79 2.69 -20.71
CA GLN A 55 -3.62 2.33 -19.91
C GLN A 55 -3.73 2.82 -18.46
N GLU A 56 -4.36 3.97 -18.24
CA GLU A 56 -4.65 4.48 -16.89
C GLU A 56 -5.66 3.60 -16.16
N LEU A 57 -6.70 3.11 -16.85
CA LEU A 57 -7.66 2.16 -16.29
C LEU A 57 -6.99 0.83 -15.90
N GLU A 58 -6.10 0.29 -16.72
CA GLU A 58 -5.34 -0.92 -16.39
C GLU A 58 -4.49 -0.73 -15.12
N GLN A 59 -3.83 0.43 -14.97
CA GLN A 59 -3.07 0.75 -13.75
C GLN A 59 -3.96 0.86 -12.52
N VAL A 60 -5.18 1.37 -12.66
CA VAL A 60 -6.14 1.43 -11.55
C VAL A 60 -6.53 0.03 -11.11
N ASP A 61 -6.73 -0.90 -12.04
CA ASP A 61 -7.03 -2.30 -11.72
C ASP A 61 -5.87 -2.98 -10.97
N GLU A 62 -4.62 -2.76 -11.41
CA GLU A 62 -3.43 -3.25 -10.71
C GLU A 62 -3.34 -2.70 -9.28
N ILE A 63 -3.61 -1.40 -9.09
CA ILE A 63 -3.61 -0.78 -7.77
C ILE A 63 -4.70 -1.40 -6.88
N ASN A 64 -5.89 -1.62 -7.42
CA ASN A 64 -7.00 -2.21 -6.67
C ASN A 64 -6.66 -3.64 -6.21
N GLU A 65 -6.00 -4.44 -7.05
CA GLU A 65 -5.53 -5.78 -6.68
C GLU A 65 -4.53 -5.72 -5.52
N ILE A 66 -3.54 -4.82 -5.60
CA ILE A 66 -2.54 -4.64 -4.53
C ILE A 66 -3.21 -4.21 -3.22
N LEU A 67 -4.16 -3.29 -3.28
CA LEU A 67 -4.87 -2.82 -2.09
C LEU A 67 -5.69 -3.94 -1.44
N ALA A 68 -6.33 -4.80 -2.24
CA ALA A 68 -7.08 -5.94 -1.73
C ALA A 68 -6.17 -6.97 -1.02
N GLU A 69 -4.97 -7.23 -1.57
CA GLU A 69 -3.99 -8.12 -0.92
C GLU A 69 -3.46 -7.50 0.39
N LEU A 70 -3.21 -6.19 0.41
CA LEU A 70 -2.77 -5.50 1.62
C LEU A 70 -3.81 -5.53 2.74
N GLU A 71 -5.10 -5.36 2.41
CA GLU A 71 -6.20 -5.49 3.38
C GLU A 71 -6.24 -6.91 3.97
N LEU A 72 -6.07 -7.94 3.14
CA LEU A 72 -5.99 -9.32 3.61
C LEU A 72 -4.79 -9.54 4.55
N MET A 73 -3.62 -9.03 4.20
CA MET A 73 -2.42 -9.12 5.03
C MET A 73 -2.58 -8.39 6.38
N GLU A 74 -3.21 -7.22 6.38
CA GLU A 74 -3.52 -6.47 7.60
C GLU A 74 -4.42 -7.28 8.52
N HIS A 75 -5.46 -7.90 7.98
CA HIS A 75 -6.35 -8.77 8.76
C HIS A 75 -5.60 -9.97 9.36
N GLN A 76 -4.71 -10.61 8.61
CA GLN A 76 -3.87 -11.70 9.12
C GLN A 76 -2.95 -11.23 10.25
N GLN A 77 -2.35 -10.05 10.12
CA GLN A 77 -1.50 -9.46 11.16
C GLN A 77 -2.31 -9.14 12.42
N GLU A 78 -3.51 -8.58 12.29
CA GLU A 78 -4.41 -8.31 13.40
C GLU A 78 -4.78 -9.60 14.15
N LEU A 79 -5.16 -10.64 13.43
CA LEU A 79 -5.47 -11.96 14.00
C LEU A 79 -4.26 -12.55 14.73
N HIS A 80 -3.07 -12.48 14.13
CA HIS A 80 -1.84 -12.97 14.74
C HIS A 80 -1.51 -12.19 16.04
N TYR A 81 -1.67 -10.86 16.01
CA TYR A 81 -1.49 -10.03 17.20
C TYR A 81 -2.46 -10.44 18.31
N LYS A 82 -3.75 -10.58 18.00
CA LYS A 82 -4.78 -10.98 18.94
C LYS A 82 -4.54 -12.38 19.52
N LEU A 83 -4.10 -13.33 18.69
CA LEU A 83 -3.71 -14.67 19.14
C LEU A 83 -2.50 -14.63 20.09
N SER A 84 -1.49 -13.81 19.75
CA SER A 84 -0.30 -13.61 20.58
C SER A 84 -0.66 -13.01 21.94
N GLU A 85 -1.52 -11.99 21.96
CA GLU A 85 -2.02 -11.39 23.20
C GLU A 85 -2.77 -12.41 24.06
N LYS A 86 -3.68 -13.20 23.46
CA LYS A 86 -4.44 -14.23 24.18
C LYS A 86 -3.55 -15.34 24.72
N THR A 87 -2.55 -15.76 23.94
CA THR A 87 -1.56 -16.75 24.38
C THR A 87 -0.75 -16.23 25.55
N ARG A 88 -0.32 -14.96 25.49
CA ARG A 88 0.41 -14.31 26.57
C ARG A 88 -0.44 -14.17 27.83
N GLU A 89 -1.71 -13.76 27.69
CA GLU A 89 -2.67 -13.62 28.78
C GLU A 89 -2.90 -14.97 29.50
N LEU A 90 -3.15 -16.05 28.75
CA LEU A 90 -3.31 -17.39 29.32
C LEU A 90 -2.06 -17.86 30.07
N ARG A 91 -0.88 -17.68 29.49
CA ARG A 91 0.40 -18.03 30.15
C ARG A 91 0.67 -17.17 31.38
N SER A 92 0.27 -15.90 31.39
CA SER A 92 0.42 -15.04 32.56
C SER A 92 -0.58 -15.35 33.68
N ASN A 93 -1.74 -15.90 33.33
CA ASN A 93 -2.82 -16.23 34.26
C ASN A 93 -2.71 -17.65 34.82
N SER A 94 -1.75 -18.44 34.35
CA SER A 94 -1.63 -19.84 34.73
C SER A 94 -0.18 -20.16 35.09
N ASP A 95 0.01 -20.93 36.17
CA ASP A 95 1.29 -21.59 36.53
C ASP A 95 1.62 -22.76 35.55
N GLU A 96 1.11 -22.64 34.32
CA GLU A 96 1.17 -23.60 33.23
C GLU A 96 2.60 -23.80 32.73
N ASP A 97 3.45 -22.76 32.76
CA ASP A 97 4.86 -22.93 32.38
C ASP A 97 5.60 -23.83 33.38
N ALA A 98 5.26 -23.76 34.67
CA ALA A 98 5.76 -24.69 35.68
C ALA A 98 5.16 -26.08 35.50
N GLU A 99 3.88 -26.18 35.14
CA GLU A 99 3.21 -27.46 34.91
C GLU A 99 3.73 -28.16 33.64
N ILE A 100 3.87 -27.47 32.51
CA ILE A 100 4.46 -27.93 31.24
C ILE A 100 5.92 -28.36 31.47
N TYR A 101 6.71 -27.58 32.22
CA TYR A 101 8.04 -28.00 32.66
C TYR A 101 7.98 -29.28 33.51
N ASN A 102 6.99 -29.42 34.39
CA ASN A 102 6.75 -30.63 35.19
C ASN A 102 6.37 -31.84 34.31
N TRP A 103 5.53 -31.67 33.29
CA TRP A 103 5.17 -32.72 32.34
C TRP A 103 6.36 -33.16 31.46
N MET A 104 7.17 -32.20 30.98
CA MET A 104 8.40 -32.49 30.22
C MET A 104 9.48 -33.16 31.09
N THR A 105 9.59 -32.80 32.36
CA THR A 105 10.55 -33.43 33.29
C THR A 105 10.08 -34.78 33.84
N ARG A 106 8.76 -35.00 34.00
CA ARG A 106 8.21 -36.31 34.39
C ARG A 106 8.30 -37.34 33.28
N THR A 107 8.09 -36.95 32.02
CA THR A 107 8.21 -37.86 30.86
C THR A 107 9.65 -38.28 30.57
N THR A 108 10.65 -37.47 30.95
CA THR A 108 12.08 -37.84 30.84
C THR A 108 12.56 -38.70 32.01
N LYS A 109 11.98 -38.56 33.21
CA LYS A 109 12.30 -39.40 34.39
C LYS A 109 11.65 -40.79 34.36
N ALA A 110 10.57 -40.98 33.61
CA ALA A 110 9.92 -42.29 33.47
C ALA A 110 10.76 -43.33 32.69
N LYS A 111 11.85 -42.92 32.02
CA LYS A 111 12.78 -43.81 31.30
C LYS A 111 14.09 -44.10 32.02
N SER A 112 14.31 -43.57 33.22
CA SER A 112 15.56 -43.74 33.98
C SER A 112 15.33 -44.24 35.40
N CYS A 113 14.44 -45.24 35.55
CA CYS A 113 14.58 -46.23 36.63
C CYS A 113 15.27 -47.47 36.06
N SER A 114 16.52 -47.33 35.66
CA SER A 114 17.41 -48.48 35.56
C SER A 114 18.85 -48.04 35.73
N THR A 115 19.47 -48.63 36.74
CA THR A 115 20.92 -48.82 36.87
C THR A 115 21.74 -47.66 37.44
N LYS A 116 22.28 -47.96 38.63
CA LYS A 116 23.40 -47.33 39.31
C LYS A 116 24.49 -46.91 38.32
N GLN A 117 25.02 -45.69 38.44
CA GLN A 117 26.47 -45.45 38.43
C GLN A 117 26.81 -44.02 38.86
N GLN A 118 27.63 -43.97 39.90
CA GLN A 118 28.52 -42.88 40.28
C GLN A 118 29.40 -42.51 39.07
N VAL A 119 29.75 -41.22 38.88
CA VAL A 119 31.08 -40.71 38.43
C VAL A 119 30.99 -39.20 38.11
N HIS A 120 31.68 -38.43 38.96
CA HIS A 120 32.61 -37.34 38.66
C HIS A 120 32.21 -36.14 37.77
N LEU A 121 32.19 -34.97 38.41
CA LEU A 121 32.43 -33.62 37.87
C LEU A 121 33.43 -33.60 36.70
N GLN A 122 33.13 -32.90 35.59
CA GLN A 122 34.04 -31.94 34.95
C GLN A 122 33.27 -30.87 34.12
N LYS A 123 33.59 -29.60 34.41
CA LYS A 123 33.23 -28.39 33.66
C LYS A 123 33.79 -28.43 32.24
N LYS A 124 33.01 -28.04 31.21
CA LYS A 124 33.51 -27.33 30.02
C LYS A 124 32.51 -26.29 29.52
N SER A 125 32.97 -25.04 29.54
CA SER A 125 32.38 -23.85 28.93
C SER A 125 32.51 -23.96 27.41
N PHE A 126 31.42 -23.67 26.68
CA PHE A 126 31.47 -23.40 25.25
C PHE A 126 30.77 -22.07 24.98
N HIS A 127 31.57 -21.08 24.56
CA HIS A 127 31.11 -19.81 24.04
C HIS A 127 30.42 -20.04 22.68
N ASN A 128 29.11 -19.83 22.62
CA ASN A 128 28.41 -19.69 21.35
C ASN A 128 28.51 -18.22 20.91
N LYS A 129 29.20 -18.00 19.79
CA LYS A 129 29.23 -16.72 19.07
C LYS A 129 27.83 -16.42 18.51
N PRO A 130 27.38 -15.16 18.47
CA PRO A 130 26.10 -14.81 17.86
C PRO A 130 26.16 -14.94 16.34
N ASN A 131 25.15 -15.59 15.76
CA ASN A 131 24.88 -15.60 14.32
C ASN A 131 24.64 -14.17 13.84
N THR A 132 25.44 -13.73 12.86
CA THR A 132 25.27 -12.48 12.15
C THR A 132 24.02 -12.54 11.27
N LEU A 133 22.94 -11.92 11.74
CA LEU A 133 21.75 -11.65 10.95
C LEU A 133 22.12 -10.63 9.86
N HIS A 134 22.08 -11.03 8.59
CA HIS A 134 22.24 -10.11 7.46
C HIS A 134 21.10 -9.08 7.48
N GLN A 135 21.42 -7.80 7.69
CA GLN A 135 20.50 -6.69 7.42
C GLN A 135 20.65 -6.21 5.97
N PRO A 136 19.56 -5.80 5.29
CA PRO A 136 19.64 -5.20 3.97
C PRO A 136 20.27 -3.81 4.06
N ARG A 137 21.20 -3.51 3.14
CA ARG A 137 21.81 -2.19 2.99
C ARG A 137 20.77 -1.19 2.48
N SER A 138 20.60 -0.06 3.19
CA SER A 138 20.02 1.15 2.58
C SER A 138 20.95 1.68 1.50
N VAL A 139 20.40 1.89 0.31
CA VAL A 139 21.06 2.58 -0.81
C VAL A 139 20.81 4.08 -0.65
N LYS A 140 21.84 4.89 -0.88
CA LYS A 140 21.77 6.35 -0.96
C LYS A 140 21.49 6.77 -2.40
#